data_AF-A0A4Y2G524-F1
#
_entry.id   AF-A0A4Y2G524-F1
#
_cell.length_a   1.000
_cell.length_b   1.000
_cell.length_c   1.000
_cell.angle_alpha   90.00
_cell.angle_beta   90.00
_cell.angle_gamma   90.00
#
_symmetry.space_group_name_H-M   'P 1'
#
loop_
_entity.id
_entity.type
_entity.pdbx_description
1 polymer ?
#
loop_
_entity_poly.entity_id
_entity_poly.type
_entity_poly.pdbx_seq_one_letter_code
_entity_poly.pdbx_strand_id
1 'polypeptide(L)'
;MKIIVKGEEKICQKTVKEEVTCMQEELVSILEDSVVKFLMHVRNINHQQTTMNGIKKTLTSNDVLIHADFSENYVCKYGREVQSSHFGGSKQQITLHTVVVYHLSPDTLELKVTSYFSLSDSLRHDPSAICAHLKPIIMEIKRSQPSLKTAHIFTDSPVTQYRNRKMFYLIATFLAPELGVDALNWHYTESGHGKGAPDGVGGCLKRIADSLVGRGKDMNNFNRLTDELAANYKKINVIKIAAQSIESVDKLLPKKLKAFKGTMCIHQVTWTKKYQFLLQARHLSCLLCSPGEACSHYGIGVIKLPINYSRNIKHNKITKLGYSNPYSFSDDYFGSDTETSKLEIPTKLNPNTFIVVKFATKKIIQAFCCTCSVL
;
A
#
# COMPACT_ATOMS: atom_id res chain seq x y z
N MET A 1 -3.31 -6.76 25.48
CA MET A 1 -4.48 -7.57 25.84
C MET A 1 -4.46 -8.85 25.01
N LYS A 2 -4.66 -10.03 25.59
CA LYS A 2 -4.85 -11.26 24.80
C LYS A 2 -6.33 -11.39 24.46
N ILE A 3 -6.66 -11.50 23.19
CA ILE A 3 -8.03 -11.72 22.70
C ILE A 3 -8.04 -13.01 21.91
N ILE A 4 -9.06 -13.83 22.12
CA ILE A 4 -9.25 -15.07 21.35
C ILE A 4 -10.01 -14.71 20.09
N VAL A 5 -9.40 -14.92 18.92
CA VAL A 5 -10.04 -14.68 17.63
C VAL A 5 -10.02 -15.99 16.86
N LYS A 6 -11.20 -16.59 16.64
CA LYS A 6 -11.38 -17.88 15.96
C LYS A 6 -10.60 -19.04 16.62
N GLY A 7 -10.61 -19.12 17.95
CA GLY A 7 -9.97 -20.20 18.71
C GLY A 7 -8.46 -20.05 18.92
N GLU A 8 -7.82 -19.01 18.35
CA GLU A 8 -6.40 -18.72 18.54
C GLU A 8 -6.22 -17.51 19.47
N GLU A 9 -5.33 -17.63 20.48
CA GLU A 9 -4.89 -16.48 21.28
C GLU A 9 -4.14 -15.48 20.40
N LYS A 10 -4.67 -14.27 20.24
CA LYS A 10 -4.00 -13.15 19.56
C LYS A 10 -3.68 -12.04 20.54
N ILE A 11 -2.46 -11.53 20.45
CA ILE A 11 -2.03 -10.36 21.23
C ILE A 11 -2.59 -9.11 20.54
N CYS A 12 -3.60 -8.50 21.14
CA CYS A 12 -4.08 -7.18 20.76
C CYS A 12 -3.18 -6.12 21.40
N GLN A 13 -2.56 -5.31 20.54
CA GLN A 13 -1.89 -4.07 20.90
C GLN A 13 -2.88 -2.93 20.66
N LYS A 14 -3.22 -2.21 21.72
CA LYS A 14 -4.05 -1.01 21.64
C LYS A 14 -3.12 0.19 21.75
N THR A 15 -3.11 1.04 20.74
CA THR A 15 -2.46 2.34 20.83
C THR A 15 -3.30 3.20 21.77
N VAL A 16 -2.66 3.74 22.81
CA VAL A 16 -3.32 4.63 23.77
C VAL A 16 -2.66 5.99 23.66
N LYS A 17 -3.49 7.03 23.68
CA LYS A 17 -3.02 8.40 23.87
C LYS A 17 -2.61 8.54 25.33
N GLU A 18 -1.32 8.69 25.59
CA GLU A 18 -0.80 8.87 26.95
C GLU A 18 -0.33 10.31 27.13
N GLU A 19 -0.70 10.91 28.26
CA GLU A 19 -0.20 12.21 28.69
C GLU A 19 1.01 11.96 29.59
N VAL A 20 2.18 12.45 29.15
CA VAL A 20 3.42 12.28 29.89
C VAL A 20 3.91 13.64 30.34
N THR A 21 4.13 13.77 31.65
CA THR A 21 4.79 14.90 32.26
C THR A 21 6.30 14.76 32.11
N CYS A 22 6.97 15.76 31.54
CA CYS A 22 8.43 15.78 31.38
C CYS A 22 9.02 17.18 31.64
N MET A 23 10.34 17.22 31.81
CA MET A 23 11.09 18.48 31.89
C MET A 23 11.19 19.16 30.53
N GLN A 24 11.53 20.45 30.50
CA GLN A 24 11.66 21.22 29.25
C GLN A 24 12.77 20.66 28.36
N GLU A 25 13.89 20.29 28.95
CA GLU A 25 15.06 19.76 28.25
C GLU A 25 14.75 18.41 27.61
N GLU A 26 13.99 17.56 28.31
CA GLU A 26 13.51 16.28 27.78
C GLU A 26 12.54 16.49 26.61
N LEU A 27 11.69 17.53 26.67
CA LEU A 27 10.79 17.89 25.56
C LEU A 27 11.59 18.30 24.31
N VAL A 28 12.61 19.13 24.47
CA VAL A 28 13.48 19.56 23.36
C VAL A 28 14.17 18.35 22.74
N SER A 29 14.74 17.45 23.55
CA SER A 29 15.38 16.23 23.05
C SER A 29 14.40 15.31 22.30
N ILE A 30 13.18 15.12 22.81
CA ILE A 30 12.12 14.35 22.11
C ILE A 30 11.76 15.00 20.78
N LEU A 31 11.68 16.33 20.74
CA LEU A 31 11.36 17.06 19.52
C LEU A 31 12.48 16.89 18.49
N GLU A 32 13.75 17.10 18.86
CA GLU A 32 14.92 16.94 17.99
C GLU A 32 14.94 15.53 17.36
N ASP A 33 14.77 14.49 18.16
CA ASP A 33 14.68 13.10 17.71
C ASP A 33 13.50 12.84 16.77
N SER A 34 12.36 13.50 17.02
CA SER A 34 11.14 13.34 16.23
C SER A 34 11.21 14.12 14.92
N VAL A 35 11.88 15.27 14.91
CA VAL A 35 12.07 16.11 13.72
C VAL A 35 12.87 15.36 12.67
N VAL A 36 13.97 14.69 13.04
CA VAL A 36 14.75 13.90 12.07
C VAL A 36 13.90 12.83 11.41
N LYS A 37 13.13 12.06 12.20
CA LYS A 37 12.23 11.01 11.68
C LYS A 37 11.13 11.60 10.80
N PHE A 38 10.56 12.74 11.20
CA PHE A 38 9.54 13.44 10.43
C PHE A 38 10.09 13.97 9.10
N LEU A 39 11.29 14.56 9.08
CA LEU A 39 11.91 15.06 7.86
C LEU A 39 12.25 13.92 6.89
N MET A 40 12.75 12.79 7.39
CA MET A 40 12.95 11.58 6.57
C MET A 40 11.62 11.09 5.98
N HIS A 41 10.56 11.07 6.78
CA HIS A 41 9.21 10.70 6.33
C HIS A 41 8.70 11.64 5.23
N VAL A 42 8.82 12.96 5.42
CA VAL A 42 8.47 13.97 4.40
C VAL A 42 9.27 13.80 3.12
N ARG A 43 10.58 13.57 3.24
CA ARG A 43 11.45 13.26 2.08
C ARG A 43 10.95 12.04 1.33
N ASN A 44 10.60 10.95 2.03
CA ASN A 44 10.11 9.72 1.40
C ASN A 44 8.79 9.94 0.67
N ILE A 45 7.84 10.67 1.27
CA ILE A 45 6.57 11.04 0.61
C ILE A 45 6.86 11.75 -0.71
N ASN A 46 7.66 12.82 -0.65
CA ASN A 46 8.00 13.63 -1.83
C ASN A 46 8.72 12.80 -2.89
N HIS A 47 9.62 11.90 -2.49
CA HIS A 47 10.33 11.00 -3.39
C HIS A 47 9.38 10.05 -4.11
N GLN A 48 8.45 9.41 -3.40
CA GLN A 48 7.51 8.47 -3.99
C GLN A 48 6.49 9.17 -4.91
N GLN A 49 5.99 10.33 -4.51
CA GLN A 49 5.09 11.14 -5.34
C GLN A 49 5.79 11.64 -6.61
N THR A 50 7.03 12.13 -6.49
CA THR A 50 7.86 12.52 -7.63
C THR A 50 8.11 11.34 -8.57
N THR A 51 8.39 10.16 -8.01
CA THR A 51 8.56 8.92 -8.78
C THR A 51 7.29 8.59 -9.57
N MET A 52 6.12 8.62 -8.93
CA MET A 52 4.83 8.34 -9.58
C MET A 52 4.55 9.29 -10.74
N ASN A 53 4.82 10.59 -10.54
CA ASN A 53 4.67 11.60 -11.58
C ASN A 53 5.70 11.41 -12.70
N GLY A 54 6.93 11.02 -12.37
CA GLY A 54 7.97 10.64 -13.32
C GLY A 54 7.52 9.49 -14.21
N ILE A 55 7.04 8.39 -13.62
CA ILE A 55 6.52 7.23 -14.37
C ILE A 55 5.44 7.66 -15.34
N LYS A 56 4.42 8.42 -14.89
CA LYS A 56 3.34 8.90 -15.77
C LYS A 56 3.83 9.69 -16.98
N LYS A 57 4.92 10.47 -16.83
CA LYS A 57 5.51 11.26 -17.91
C LYS A 57 6.37 10.43 -18.87
N THR A 58 6.92 9.31 -18.40
CA THR A 58 7.85 8.46 -19.17
C THR A 58 7.22 7.14 -19.62
N LEU A 59 5.92 6.93 -19.41
CA LEU A 59 5.22 5.74 -19.91
C LEU A 59 5.38 5.63 -21.42
N THR A 60 5.67 4.44 -21.92
CA THR A 60 5.61 4.12 -23.35
C THR A 60 4.32 3.37 -23.68
N SER A 61 4.05 3.14 -24.98
CA SER A 61 2.91 2.30 -25.42
C SER A 61 2.99 0.84 -24.97
N ASN A 62 4.17 0.39 -24.52
CA ASN A 62 4.40 -0.95 -23.97
C ASN A 62 4.40 -0.97 -22.44
N ASP A 63 4.09 0.15 -21.79
CA ASP A 63 4.05 0.24 -20.35
C ASP A 63 2.63 0.52 -19.85
N VAL A 64 2.36 0.07 -18.63
CA VAL A 64 1.14 0.38 -17.90
C VAL A 64 1.48 0.78 -16.48
N LEU A 65 0.76 1.76 -15.94
CA LEU A 65 0.79 2.09 -14.53
C LEU A 65 -0.57 1.80 -13.89
N ILE A 66 -0.59 0.92 -12.91
CA ILE A 66 -1.76 0.51 -12.14
C ILE A 66 -1.64 1.12 -10.75
N HIS A 67 -2.47 2.10 -10.43
CA HIS A 67 -2.59 2.67 -9.10
C HIS A 67 -3.78 2.05 -8.39
N ALA A 68 -3.58 1.36 -7.27
CA ALA A 68 -4.65 0.63 -6.60
C ALA A 68 -4.67 0.91 -5.10
N ASP A 69 -5.87 0.93 -4.54
CA ASP A 69 -6.10 1.02 -3.10
C ASP A 69 -7.43 0.36 -2.70
N PHE A 70 -7.57 -0.01 -1.44
CA PHE A 70 -8.85 -0.36 -0.87
C PHE A 70 -9.51 0.88 -0.28
N SER A 71 -10.71 1.21 -0.78
CA SER A 71 -11.55 2.16 -0.06
C SER A 71 -12.14 1.50 1.18
N GLU A 72 -12.43 2.28 2.22
CA GLU A 72 -13.16 1.75 3.37
C GLU A 72 -14.44 1.02 2.92
N ASN A 73 -14.81 -0.05 3.62
CA ASN A 73 -15.97 -0.84 3.23
C ASN A 73 -17.24 0.03 3.19
N TYR A 74 -18.07 -0.19 2.18
CA TYR A 74 -19.38 0.44 2.10
C TYR A 74 -20.33 -0.28 3.04
N VAL A 75 -20.90 0.45 3.98
CA VAL A 75 -21.95 -0.05 4.87
C VAL A 75 -23.27 0.07 4.13
N CYS A 76 -23.96 -1.05 3.92
CA CYS A 76 -25.27 -1.09 3.29
C CYS A 76 -26.30 -0.25 4.05
N LYS A 77 -27.14 0.47 3.31
CA LYS A 77 -28.13 1.42 3.85
C LYS A 77 -29.48 1.22 3.19
N TYR A 78 -30.54 1.55 3.92
CA TYR A 78 -31.92 1.57 3.43
C TYR A 78 -32.32 3.01 3.12
N GLY A 79 -33.13 3.20 2.09
CA GLY A 79 -33.64 4.53 1.70
C GLY A 79 -34.63 5.12 2.71
N ARG A 80 -35.26 4.26 3.52
CA ARG A 80 -35.97 4.62 4.74
C ARG A 80 -35.51 3.70 5.87
N GLU A 81 -35.17 4.26 7.02
CA GLU A 81 -34.73 3.45 8.16
C GLU A 81 -35.86 2.56 8.67
N VAL A 82 -35.67 1.24 8.56
CA VAL A 82 -36.57 0.26 9.16
C VAL A 82 -36.29 0.22 10.66
N GLN A 83 -37.32 0.33 11.51
CA GLN A 83 -37.19 0.35 12.98
C GLN A 83 -36.32 -0.79 13.54
N SER A 84 -36.32 -1.96 12.90
CA SER A 84 -35.48 -3.12 13.28
C SER A 84 -33.97 -2.92 13.08
N SER A 85 -33.56 -1.95 12.26
CA SER A 85 -32.14 -1.61 12.05
C SER A 85 -31.53 -0.79 13.19
N HIS A 86 -32.36 -0.21 14.08
CA HIS A 86 -31.92 0.51 15.28
C HIS A 86 -31.51 -0.42 16.43
N PHE A 87 -32.02 -1.66 16.45
CA PHE A 87 -31.82 -2.62 17.55
C PHE A 87 -30.84 -3.76 17.23
N GLY A 88 -29.66 -3.43 16.70
CA GLY A 88 -28.49 -4.33 16.81
C GLY A 88 -28.15 -5.24 15.62
N GLY A 89 -28.65 -4.97 14.41
CA GLY A 89 -28.16 -5.65 13.20
C GLY A 89 -26.85 -5.03 12.70
N SER A 90 -25.75 -5.79 12.68
CA SER A 90 -24.54 -5.38 11.95
C SER A 90 -24.90 -5.21 10.47
N LYS A 91 -24.96 -3.96 9.99
CA LYS A 91 -25.24 -3.66 8.58
C LYS A 91 -24.23 -4.39 7.68
N GLN A 92 -24.72 -5.04 6.62
CA GLN A 92 -23.85 -5.71 5.66
C GLN A 92 -22.79 -4.73 5.13
N GLN A 93 -21.54 -5.18 5.07
CA GLN A 93 -20.44 -4.40 4.52
C GLN A 93 -20.02 -5.00 3.18
N ILE A 94 -19.59 -4.14 2.27
CA ILE A 94 -19.10 -4.52 0.94
C ILE A 94 -17.68 -3.97 0.80
N THR A 95 -16.75 -4.81 0.37
CA THR A 95 -15.37 -4.41 0.11
C THR A 95 -15.28 -3.73 -1.25
N LEU A 96 -14.54 -2.62 -1.31
CA LEU A 96 -14.30 -1.85 -2.52
C LEU A 96 -12.80 -1.72 -2.77
N HIS A 97 -12.34 -2.28 -3.87
CA HIS A 97 -10.98 -2.08 -4.34
C HIS A 97 -11.03 -1.22 -5.60
N THR A 98 -10.42 -0.04 -5.52
CA THR A 98 -10.41 0.98 -6.57
C THR A 98 -9.08 0.96 -7.28
N VAL A 99 -9.14 0.98 -8.61
CA VAL A 99 -7.95 0.90 -9.45
C VAL A 99 -8.03 1.95 -10.53
N VAL A 100 -6.94 2.69 -10.71
CA VAL A 100 -6.77 3.66 -11.79
C VAL A 100 -5.60 3.20 -12.64
N VAL A 101 -5.89 2.93 -13.91
CA VAL A 101 -4.93 2.47 -14.91
C VAL A 101 -4.57 3.64 -15.80
N TYR A 102 -3.27 3.89 -15.93
CA TYR A 102 -2.69 4.88 -16.83
C TYR A 102 -1.90 4.15 -17.90
N HIS A 103 -2.17 4.47 -19.16
CA HIS A 103 -1.43 3.90 -20.28
C HIS A 103 -1.44 4.83 -21.48
N LEU A 104 -0.42 4.74 -22.34
CA LEU A 104 -0.45 5.45 -23.62
C LEU A 104 -1.31 4.67 -24.62
N SER A 105 -2.17 5.41 -25.33
CA SER A 105 -2.88 4.89 -26.49
C SER A 105 -1.88 4.52 -27.58
N PRO A 106 -1.87 3.28 -28.12
CA PRO A 106 -0.93 2.89 -29.17
C PRO A 106 -1.03 3.76 -30.42
N ASP A 107 -2.24 4.22 -30.74
CA ASP A 107 -2.52 4.97 -31.98
C ASP A 107 -2.24 6.46 -31.85
N THR A 108 -2.64 7.08 -30.72
CA THR A 108 -2.59 8.54 -30.53
C THR A 108 -1.42 9.01 -29.67
N LEU A 109 -0.74 8.09 -28.98
CA LEU A 109 0.28 8.37 -27.96
C LEU A 109 -0.20 9.29 -26.82
N GLU A 110 -1.51 9.48 -26.68
CA GLU A 110 -2.10 10.22 -25.59
C GLU A 110 -2.24 9.35 -24.34
N LEU A 111 -2.07 9.96 -23.17
CA LEU A 111 -2.27 9.30 -21.88
C LEU A 111 -3.77 9.03 -21.66
N LYS A 112 -4.14 7.75 -21.72
CA LYS A 112 -5.47 7.28 -21.34
C LYS A 112 -5.49 6.89 -19.86
N VAL A 113 -6.57 7.30 -19.19
CA VAL A 113 -6.82 7.02 -17.78
C VAL A 113 -8.15 6.31 -17.65
N THR A 114 -8.10 5.06 -17.20
CA THR A 114 -9.30 4.24 -16.99
C THR A 114 -9.40 3.85 -15.53
N SER A 115 -10.56 4.10 -14.93
CA SER A 115 -10.81 3.66 -13.55
C SER A 115 -11.63 2.38 -13.53
N TYR A 116 -11.46 1.59 -12.49
CA TYR A 116 -12.17 0.34 -12.24
C TYR A 116 -12.58 0.25 -10.78
N PHE A 117 -13.76 -0.32 -10.55
CA PHE A 117 -14.23 -0.73 -9.23
C PHE A 117 -14.37 -2.24 -9.21
N SER A 118 -13.71 -2.88 -8.26
CA SER A 118 -13.93 -4.29 -7.99
C SER A 118 -14.55 -4.43 -6.61
N LEU A 119 -15.73 -5.03 -6.58
CA LEU A 119 -16.59 -5.13 -5.39
C LEU A 119 -16.69 -6.59 -4.96
N SER A 120 -16.64 -6.86 -3.66
CA SER A 120 -16.87 -8.20 -3.11
C SER A 120 -17.69 -8.14 -1.82
N ASP A 121 -18.49 -9.17 -1.58
CA ASP A 121 -19.12 -9.47 -0.30
C ASP A 121 -18.12 -10.02 0.73
N SER A 122 -16.96 -10.51 0.27
CA SER A 122 -15.85 -10.91 1.14
C SER A 122 -15.16 -9.68 1.76
N LEU A 123 -15.03 -9.65 3.08
CA LEU A 123 -14.34 -8.59 3.82
C LEU A 123 -12.82 -8.79 3.91
N ARG A 124 -12.25 -9.53 2.96
CA ARG A 124 -10.82 -9.85 2.93
C ARG A 124 -10.04 -8.78 2.16
N HIS A 125 -8.94 -8.32 2.75
CA HIS A 125 -8.00 -7.36 2.14
C HIS A 125 -6.58 -7.96 1.98
N ASP A 126 -6.43 -9.27 2.19
CA ASP A 126 -5.14 -9.95 2.13
C ASP A 126 -4.66 -10.14 0.67
N PRO A 127 -3.40 -10.56 0.46
CA PRO A 127 -2.81 -10.68 -0.88
C PRO A 127 -3.61 -11.50 -1.89
N SER A 128 -4.31 -12.55 -1.45
CA SER A 128 -5.14 -13.36 -2.34
C SER A 128 -6.35 -12.58 -2.83
N ALA A 129 -6.97 -11.78 -1.95
CA ALA A 129 -8.08 -10.91 -2.31
C ALA A 129 -7.61 -9.85 -3.31
N ILE A 130 -6.49 -9.16 -3.04
CA ILE A 130 -5.91 -8.18 -3.96
C ILE A 130 -5.71 -8.77 -5.36
N CYS A 131 -5.10 -9.96 -5.45
CA CYS A 131 -4.87 -10.62 -6.73
C CYS A 131 -6.18 -11.01 -7.44
N ALA A 132 -7.19 -11.48 -6.70
CA ALA A 132 -8.50 -11.78 -7.26
C ALA A 132 -9.22 -10.52 -7.79
N HIS A 133 -9.13 -9.41 -7.06
CA HIS A 133 -9.65 -8.11 -7.47
C HIS A 133 -8.92 -7.53 -8.70
N LEU A 134 -7.59 -7.70 -8.79
CA LEU A 134 -6.78 -7.24 -9.91
C LEU A 134 -6.92 -8.11 -11.17
N LYS A 135 -7.16 -9.43 -11.03
CA LYS A 135 -7.22 -10.37 -12.16
C LYS A 135 -8.11 -9.93 -13.33
N PRO A 136 -9.39 -9.58 -13.15
CA PRO A 136 -10.24 -9.17 -14.28
C PRO A 136 -9.78 -7.85 -14.91
N ILE A 137 -9.17 -6.95 -14.13
CA ILE A 137 -8.61 -5.69 -14.62
C ILE A 137 -7.36 -5.97 -15.46
N ILE A 138 -6.49 -6.89 -15.01
CA ILE A 138 -5.32 -7.34 -15.76
C ILE A 138 -5.72 -7.96 -17.10
N MET A 139 -6.79 -8.77 -17.13
CA MET A 139 -7.33 -9.33 -18.37
C MET A 139 -7.77 -8.24 -19.36
N GLU A 140 -8.42 -7.20 -18.86
CA GLU A 140 -8.84 -6.06 -19.67
C GLU A 140 -7.65 -5.23 -20.18
N ILE A 141 -6.64 -5.01 -19.33
CA ILE A 141 -5.39 -4.34 -19.74
C ILE A 141 -4.69 -5.15 -20.83
N LYS A 142 -4.59 -6.46 -20.68
CA LYS A 142 -3.96 -7.32 -21.67
C LYS A 142 -4.71 -7.32 -23.01
N ARG A 143 -6.04 -7.23 -22.96
CA ARG A 143 -6.89 -7.12 -24.15
C ARG A 143 -6.69 -5.78 -24.87
N SER A 144 -6.52 -4.69 -24.13
CA SER A 144 -6.33 -3.34 -24.70
C SER A 144 -4.87 -3.03 -25.09
N GLN A 145 -3.90 -3.71 -24.46
CA GLN A 145 -2.47 -3.53 -24.68
C GLN A 145 -1.76 -4.89 -24.86
N PRO A 146 -1.91 -5.54 -26.02
CA PRO A 146 -1.33 -6.86 -26.26
C PRO A 146 0.21 -6.85 -26.31
N SER A 147 0.84 -5.70 -26.56
CA SER A 147 2.30 -5.53 -26.62
C SER A 147 2.94 -5.12 -25.29
N LEU A 148 2.20 -5.22 -24.17
CA LEU A 148 2.67 -4.80 -22.86
C LEU A 148 3.96 -5.54 -22.44
N LYS A 149 5.00 -4.77 -22.11
CA LYS A 149 6.32 -5.27 -21.67
C LYS A 149 6.63 -4.95 -20.23
N THR A 150 6.19 -3.79 -19.73
CA THR A 150 6.46 -3.34 -18.36
C THR A 150 5.18 -2.97 -17.64
N ALA A 151 5.04 -3.44 -16.39
CA ALA A 151 4.00 -2.95 -15.50
C ALA A 151 4.60 -2.22 -14.30
N HIS A 152 4.05 -1.05 -13.99
CA HIS A 152 4.25 -0.34 -12.75
C HIS A 152 2.98 -0.51 -11.91
N ILE A 153 3.12 -1.01 -10.68
CA ILE A 153 2.02 -1.08 -9.72
C ILE A 153 2.35 -0.12 -8.59
N PHE A 154 1.39 0.70 -8.19
CA PHE A 154 1.54 1.68 -7.13
C PHE A 154 0.42 1.49 -6.12
N THR A 155 0.76 1.24 -4.86
CA THR A 155 -0.21 1.00 -3.78
C THR A 155 0.24 1.65 -2.48
N ASP A 156 -0.62 1.64 -1.48
CA ASP A 156 -0.20 1.89 -0.11
C ASP A 156 0.64 0.73 0.45
N SER A 157 1.21 0.93 1.64
CA SER A 157 2.23 0.04 2.23
C SER A 157 1.84 -0.77 3.49
N PRO A 158 0.55 -1.04 3.81
CA PRO A 158 0.18 -1.83 4.97
C PRO A 158 0.61 -3.28 4.79
N VAL A 159 1.24 -3.81 5.82
CA VAL A 159 1.83 -5.15 5.77
C VAL A 159 0.81 -6.28 5.80
N THR A 160 -0.42 -6.00 6.21
CA THR A 160 -1.52 -6.97 6.15
C THR A 160 -2.06 -7.15 4.73
N GLN A 161 -1.80 -6.21 3.82
CA GLN A 161 -2.39 -6.16 2.49
C GLN A 161 -1.29 -6.25 1.41
N TYR A 162 -0.75 -5.12 0.94
CA TYR A 162 0.13 -5.07 -0.24
C TYR A 162 1.61 -5.36 0.03
N ARG A 163 2.11 -5.09 1.24
CA ARG A 163 3.56 -5.18 1.55
C ARG A 163 3.89 -6.36 2.47
N ASN A 164 3.88 -7.58 1.94
CA ASN A 164 4.27 -8.77 2.70
C ASN A 164 4.78 -9.93 1.85
N ARG A 165 5.30 -10.95 2.53
CA ARG A 165 5.87 -12.16 1.91
C ARG A 165 4.93 -12.91 0.95
N LYS A 166 3.62 -12.93 1.23
CA LYS A 166 2.64 -13.60 0.37
C LYS A 166 2.45 -12.79 -0.91
N MET A 167 2.35 -11.46 -0.79
CA MET A 167 2.28 -10.59 -1.96
C MET A 167 3.55 -10.70 -2.81
N PHE A 168 4.74 -10.67 -2.20
CA PHE A 168 6.00 -10.83 -2.93
C PHE A 168 6.02 -12.13 -3.76
N TYR A 169 5.55 -13.23 -3.19
CA TYR A 169 5.40 -14.47 -3.95
C TYR A 169 4.41 -14.32 -5.12
N LEU A 170 3.22 -13.76 -4.88
CA LEU A 170 2.19 -13.58 -5.90
C LEU A 170 2.58 -12.59 -7.01
N ILE A 171 3.44 -11.59 -6.75
CA ILE A 171 4.01 -10.71 -7.77
C ILE A 171 4.64 -11.54 -8.88
N ALA A 172 5.51 -12.49 -8.51
CA ALA A 172 6.28 -13.28 -9.45
C ALA A 172 5.48 -14.44 -10.05
N THR A 173 4.62 -15.09 -9.26
CA THR A 173 3.97 -16.35 -9.68
C THR A 173 2.58 -16.17 -10.26
N PHE A 174 1.93 -15.03 -10.00
CA PHE A 174 0.56 -14.75 -10.42
C PHE A 174 0.50 -13.46 -11.25
N LEU A 175 0.83 -12.30 -10.67
CA LEU A 175 0.56 -11.01 -11.31
C LEU A 175 1.39 -10.78 -12.57
N ALA A 176 2.71 -10.97 -12.51
CA ALA A 176 3.56 -10.79 -13.68
C ALA A 176 3.23 -11.78 -14.83
N PRO A 177 3.01 -13.09 -14.57
CA PRO A 177 2.52 -14.03 -15.59
C PRO A 177 1.16 -13.67 -16.18
N GLU A 178 0.18 -13.26 -15.36
CA GLU A 178 -1.17 -12.90 -15.84
C GLU A 178 -1.13 -11.63 -16.70
N LEU A 179 -0.32 -10.64 -16.31
CA LEU A 179 -0.04 -9.43 -17.11
C LEU A 179 0.71 -9.76 -18.41
N GLY A 180 1.51 -10.82 -18.43
CA GLY A 180 2.32 -11.21 -19.59
C GLY A 180 3.55 -10.32 -19.82
N VAL A 181 4.02 -9.61 -18.78
CA VAL A 181 5.12 -8.64 -18.87
C VAL A 181 6.51 -9.27 -18.72
N ASP A 182 7.52 -8.59 -19.25
CA ASP A 182 8.92 -8.96 -19.07
C ASP A 182 9.52 -8.35 -17.79
N ALA A 183 8.95 -7.25 -17.31
CA ALA A 183 9.32 -6.60 -16.06
C ALA A 183 8.11 -6.04 -15.29
N LEU A 184 8.19 -6.11 -13.96
CA LEU A 184 7.18 -5.55 -13.07
C LEU A 184 7.86 -4.78 -11.94
N ASN A 185 7.47 -3.51 -11.76
CA ASN A 185 7.91 -2.64 -10.69
C ASN A 185 6.73 -2.37 -9.74
N TRP A 186 6.82 -2.84 -8.50
CA TRP A 186 5.86 -2.49 -7.47
C TRP A 186 6.43 -1.38 -6.61
N HIS A 187 5.72 -0.27 -6.51
CA HIS A 187 6.05 0.90 -5.74
C HIS A 187 5.05 1.05 -4.58
N TYR A 188 5.54 1.42 -3.41
CA TYR A 188 4.73 1.62 -2.22
C TYR A 188 4.81 3.08 -1.76
N THR A 189 3.67 3.66 -1.39
CA THR A 189 3.64 4.96 -0.72
C THR A 189 4.17 4.88 0.71
N GLU A 190 4.62 6.03 1.19
CA GLU A 190 4.94 6.19 2.60
C GLU A 190 3.66 6.12 3.45
N SER A 191 3.78 5.57 4.65
CA SER A 191 2.63 5.27 5.53
C SER A 191 1.83 6.54 5.87
N GLY A 192 0.50 6.48 5.89
CA GLY A 192 -0.35 7.64 6.24
C GLY A 192 -0.48 8.72 5.15
N HIS A 193 0.19 8.56 4.00
CA HIS A 193 0.13 9.49 2.87
C HIS A 193 -0.26 8.79 1.56
N GLY A 194 -1.03 7.70 1.68
CA GLY A 194 -1.53 6.91 0.56
C GLY A 194 -2.64 7.56 -0.26
N LYS A 195 -3.10 8.78 0.11
CA LYS A 195 -4.19 9.45 -0.60
C LYS A 195 -3.82 9.69 -2.07
N GLY A 196 -4.57 9.05 -2.96
CA GLY A 196 -4.30 9.02 -4.39
C GLY A 196 -5.55 9.09 -5.25
N ALA A 197 -5.35 8.93 -6.56
CA ALA A 197 -6.46 8.86 -7.51
C ALA A 197 -7.50 7.74 -7.15
N PRO A 198 -7.08 6.55 -6.65
CA PRO A 198 -8.01 5.52 -6.19
C PRO A 198 -8.99 5.98 -5.10
N ASP A 199 -8.57 6.87 -4.18
CA ASP A 199 -9.45 7.41 -3.14
C ASP A 199 -10.54 8.30 -3.70
N GLY A 200 -10.18 9.18 -4.63
CA GLY A 200 -11.15 10.06 -5.31
C GLY A 200 -12.21 9.26 -6.07
N VAL A 201 -11.76 8.17 -6.69
CA VAL A 201 -12.61 7.19 -7.39
C VAL A 201 -13.53 6.49 -6.38
N GLY A 202 -13.01 5.99 -5.26
CA GLY A 202 -13.81 5.36 -4.20
C GLY A 202 -14.83 6.31 -3.55
N GLY A 203 -14.43 7.55 -3.27
CA GLY A 203 -15.32 8.58 -2.73
C GLY A 203 -16.45 8.96 -3.70
N CYS A 204 -16.17 8.98 -5.01
CA CYS A 204 -17.20 9.20 -6.02
C CYS A 204 -18.28 8.12 -5.99
N LEU A 205 -17.89 6.84 -5.97
CA LEU A 205 -18.82 5.71 -5.92
C LEU A 205 -19.68 5.73 -4.66
N LYS A 206 -19.07 5.97 -3.49
CA LYS A 206 -19.80 6.06 -2.21
C LYS A 206 -20.83 7.18 -2.23
N ARG A 207 -20.47 8.36 -2.76
CA ARG A 207 -21.42 9.48 -2.91
C ARG A 207 -22.59 9.15 -3.83
N ILE A 208 -22.35 8.38 -4.91
CA ILE A 208 -23.43 7.94 -5.80
C ILE A 208 -24.37 6.99 -5.05
N ALA A 209 -23.81 5.97 -4.39
CA ALA A 209 -24.60 5.02 -3.61
C ALA A 209 -25.43 5.74 -2.53
N ASP A 210 -24.80 6.65 -1.78
CA ASP A 210 -25.46 7.45 -0.75
C ASP A 210 -26.52 8.39 -1.32
N SER A 211 -26.28 8.97 -2.50
CA SER A 211 -27.29 9.78 -3.19
C SER A 211 -28.49 8.96 -3.65
N LEU A 212 -28.30 7.72 -4.09
CA LEU A 212 -29.40 6.82 -4.46
C LEU A 212 -30.22 6.43 -3.23
N VAL A 213 -29.53 6.17 -2.10
CA VAL A 213 -30.18 5.94 -0.80
C VAL A 213 -31.01 7.15 -0.37
N GLY A 214 -30.46 8.36 -0.46
CA GLY A 214 -31.18 9.60 -0.15
C GLY A 214 -32.41 9.85 -1.05
N ARG A 215 -32.48 9.22 -2.22
CA ARG A 215 -33.65 9.24 -3.12
C ARG A 215 -34.65 8.12 -2.82
N GLY A 216 -34.48 7.40 -1.71
CA GLY A 216 -35.38 6.34 -1.26
C GLY A 216 -35.08 4.95 -1.83
N LYS A 217 -33.94 4.72 -2.51
CA LYS A 217 -33.54 3.38 -2.95
C LYS A 217 -32.82 2.61 -1.86
N ASP A 218 -33.09 1.31 -1.76
CA ASP A 218 -32.39 0.45 -0.82
C ASP A 218 -31.09 -0.10 -1.42
N MET A 219 -29.96 0.17 -0.75
CA MET A 219 -28.64 -0.40 -1.03
C MET A 219 -28.30 -1.41 0.07
N ASN A 220 -29.21 -2.37 0.26
CA ASN A 220 -29.20 -3.27 1.41
C ASN A 220 -28.41 -4.57 1.19
N ASN A 221 -27.94 -4.84 -0.02
CA ASN A 221 -27.11 -6.00 -0.34
C ASN A 221 -26.15 -5.75 -1.51
N PHE A 222 -25.21 -6.68 -1.67
CA PHE A 222 -24.17 -6.65 -2.71
C PHE A 222 -24.72 -6.52 -4.12
N ASN A 223 -25.69 -7.36 -4.51
CA ASN A 223 -26.22 -7.37 -5.87
C ASN A 223 -26.91 -6.04 -6.20
N ARG A 224 -27.77 -5.55 -5.29
CA ARG A 224 -28.45 -4.26 -5.45
C ARG A 224 -27.46 -3.11 -5.64
N LEU A 225 -26.43 -3.02 -4.80
CA LEU A 225 -25.41 -1.99 -4.94
C LEU A 225 -24.73 -2.06 -6.31
N THR A 226 -24.29 -3.26 -6.71
CA THR A 226 -23.56 -3.44 -7.96
C THR A 226 -24.40 -3.12 -9.20
N ASP A 227 -25.67 -3.55 -9.22
CA ASP A 227 -26.57 -3.36 -10.37
C ASP A 227 -26.95 -1.89 -10.51
N GLU A 228 -27.24 -1.21 -9.40
CA GLU A 228 -27.56 0.21 -9.39
C GLU A 228 -26.35 1.07 -9.76
N LEU A 229 -25.15 0.74 -9.29
CA LEU A 229 -23.93 1.44 -9.72
C LEU A 229 -23.66 1.26 -11.22
N ALA A 230 -23.82 0.04 -11.75
CA ALA A 230 -23.65 -0.22 -13.17
C ALA A 230 -24.67 0.54 -14.03
N ALA A 231 -25.93 0.64 -13.57
CA ALA A 231 -26.99 1.36 -14.28
C ALA A 231 -26.81 2.89 -14.26
N ASN A 232 -26.37 3.46 -13.13
CA ASN A 232 -26.30 4.90 -12.93
C ASN A 232 -24.93 5.50 -13.30
N TYR A 233 -23.91 4.67 -13.52
CA TYR A 233 -22.55 5.16 -13.73
C TYR A 233 -21.80 4.47 -14.87
N LYS A 234 -22.15 4.87 -16.12
CA LYS A 234 -21.56 4.33 -17.36
C LYS A 234 -20.09 4.68 -17.59
N LYS A 235 -19.53 5.64 -16.85
CA LYS A 235 -18.15 6.14 -17.05
C LYS A 235 -17.07 5.26 -16.41
N ILE A 236 -17.42 4.37 -15.48
CA ILE A 236 -16.44 3.48 -14.83
C ILE A 236 -16.94 2.03 -14.81
N ASN A 237 -16.01 1.10 -15.02
CA ASN A 237 -16.24 -0.32 -15.04
C ASN A 237 -16.44 -0.87 -13.61
N VAL A 238 -17.63 -1.40 -13.33
CA VAL A 238 -17.97 -2.07 -12.07
C VAL A 238 -17.83 -3.59 -12.26
N ILE A 239 -16.99 -4.21 -11.45
CA ILE A 239 -16.64 -5.64 -11.53
C ILE A 239 -17.03 -6.32 -10.22
N LYS A 240 -17.77 -7.43 -10.32
CA LYS A 240 -18.13 -8.27 -9.15
C LYS A 240 -17.07 -9.34 -8.93
N ILE A 241 -16.59 -9.49 -7.70
CA ILE A 241 -15.58 -10.49 -7.30
C ILE A 241 -16.22 -11.48 -6.34
N ALA A 242 -16.34 -12.72 -6.79
CA ALA A 242 -16.85 -13.82 -5.98
C ALA A 242 -15.79 -14.33 -5.00
N ALA A 243 -16.23 -14.81 -3.83
CA ALA A 243 -15.34 -15.40 -2.82
C ALA A 243 -14.50 -16.56 -3.35
N GLN A 244 -15.06 -17.37 -4.26
CA GLN A 244 -14.36 -18.50 -4.90
C GLN A 244 -13.14 -18.04 -5.70
N SER A 245 -13.16 -16.84 -6.28
CA SER A 245 -12.01 -16.27 -6.97
C SER A 245 -10.86 -16.01 -6.00
N ILE A 246 -11.14 -15.55 -4.79
CA ILE A 246 -10.15 -15.32 -3.73
C ILE A 246 -9.58 -16.66 -3.25
N GLU A 247 -10.45 -17.63 -2.99
CA GLU A 247 -10.06 -18.99 -2.58
C GLU A 247 -9.21 -19.71 -3.64
N SER A 248 -9.43 -19.43 -4.92
CA SER A 248 -8.61 -19.98 -6.01
C SER A 248 -7.16 -19.49 -5.94
N VAL A 249 -6.96 -18.23 -5.54
CA VAL A 249 -5.62 -17.65 -5.37
C VAL A 249 -4.96 -18.19 -4.09
N ASP A 250 -5.72 -18.44 -3.02
CA ASP A 250 -5.19 -19.05 -1.80
C ASP A 250 -4.51 -20.40 -2.07
N LYS A 251 -5.08 -21.20 -2.98
CA LYS A 251 -4.53 -22.51 -3.37
C LYS A 251 -3.15 -22.40 -4.04
N LEU A 252 -2.78 -21.23 -4.56
CA LEU A 252 -1.47 -20.98 -5.19
C LEU A 252 -0.38 -20.64 -4.17
N LEU A 253 -0.75 -20.24 -2.95
CA LEU A 253 0.18 -19.84 -1.92
C LEU A 253 0.80 -21.07 -1.23
N PRO A 254 2.14 -21.15 -1.13
CA PRO A 254 2.78 -22.22 -0.38
C PRO A 254 2.53 -22.06 1.13
N LYS A 255 2.45 -23.19 1.84
CA LYS A 255 2.16 -23.24 3.28
C LYS A 255 3.16 -22.47 4.14
N LYS A 256 4.44 -22.43 3.73
CA LYS A 256 5.52 -21.74 4.43
C LYS A 256 6.25 -20.80 3.49
N LEU A 257 6.23 -19.51 3.81
CA LEU A 257 7.01 -18.47 3.15
C LEU A 257 7.93 -17.80 4.18
N LYS A 258 9.20 -17.62 3.82
CA LYS A 258 10.15 -16.87 4.64
C LYS A 258 9.82 -15.38 4.53
N ALA A 259 9.75 -14.68 5.67
CA ALA A 259 9.65 -13.24 5.68
C ALA A 259 11.01 -12.61 5.30
N PHE A 260 10.99 -11.50 4.58
CA PHE A 260 12.19 -10.74 4.26
C PHE A 260 12.53 -9.79 5.42
N LYS A 261 13.76 -9.84 5.93
CA LYS A 261 14.21 -8.90 6.96
C LYS A 261 14.29 -7.50 6.33
N GLY A 262 13.55 -6.54 6.87
CA GLY A 262 13.44 -5.19 6.28
C GLY A 262 12.19 -4.96 5.43
N THR A 263 11.17 -5.84 5.46
CA THR A 263 9.90 -5.62 4.74
C THR A 263 9.27 -4.24 5.02
N MET A 264 9.35 -3.74 6.25
CA MET A 264 8.80 -2.43 6.63
C MET A 264 9.53 -1.24 5.98
N CYS A 265 10.76 -1.45 5.51
CA CYS A 265 11.58 -0.40 4.88
C CYS A 265 11.46 -0.41 3.36
N ILE A 266 10.77 -1.41 2.77
CA ILE A 266 10.63 -1.54 1.33
C ILE A 266 9.64 -0.48 0.83
N HIS A 267 10.09 0.28 -0.18
CA HIS A 267 9.20 1.11 -0.99
C HIS A 267 9.21 0.77 -2.48
N GLN A 268 10.13 -0.09 -2.94
CA GLN A 268 10.04 -0.65 -4.28
C GLN A 268 10.49 -2.11 -4.29
N VAL A 269 9.75 -2.94 -5.03
CA VAL A 269 10.10 -4.31 -5.38
C VAL A 269 10.13 -4.41 -6.89
N THR A 270 11.21 -4.94 -7.46
CA THR A 270 11.30 -5.15 -8.91
C THR A 270 11.44 -6.63 -9.25
N TRP A 271 10.71 -7.05 -10.27
CA TRP A 271 10.72 -8.39 -10.83
C TRP A 271 11.08 -8.32 -12.32
N THR A 272 11.74 -9.37 -12.82
CA THR A 272 11.98 -9.57 -14.26
C THR A 272 11.84 -11.03 -14.64
N LYS A 273 11.37 -11.26 -15.85
CA LYS A 273 11.23 -12.58 -16.47
C LYS A 273 12.55 -13.35 -16.59
N LYS A 274 13.70 -12.65 -16.64
CA LYS A 274 15.04 -13.28 -16.61
C LYS A 274 15.32 -13.97 -15.27
N TYR A 275 14.82 -13.41 -14.17
CA TYR A 275 15.08 -13.85 -12.81
C TYR A 275 13.78 -14.09 -12.06
N GLN A 276 12.96 -15.01 -12.57
CA GLN A 276 11.55 -15.19 -12.16
C GLN A 276 11.34 -15.46 -10.67
N PHE A 277 12.33 -16.04 -9.99
CA PHE A 277 12.26 -16.42 -8.57
C PHE A 277 13.05 -15.47 -7.65
N LEU A 278 13.48 -14.32 -8.16
CA LEU A 278 14.21 -13.31 -7.42
C LEU A 278 13.51 -11.96 -7.57
N LEU A 279 13.32 -11.29 -6.44
CA LEU A 279 12.87 -9.89 -6.43
C LEU A 279 13.95 -9.02 -5.80
N GLN A 280 14.21 -7.88 -6.41
CA GLN A 280 15.07 -6.87 -5.79
C GLN A 280 14.22 -5.98 -4.89
N ALA A 281 14.64 -5.82 -3.64
CA ALA A 281 14.00 -4.93 -2.67
C ALA A 281 14.81 -3.64 -2.56
N ARG A 282 14.13 -2.50 -2.59
CA ARG A 282 14.72 -1.17 -2.50
C ARG A 282 13.99 -0.34 -1.42
N HIS A 283 14.74 0.45 -0.66
CA HIS A 283 14.16 1.29 0.41
C HIS A 283 13.49 2.56 -0.10
N LEU A 284 13.80 2.98 -1.33
CA LEU A 284 13.10 4.02 -2.08
C LEU A 284 12.95 3.58 -3.53
N SER A 285 12.01 4.19 -4.25
CA SER A 285 11.82 3.90 -5.67
C SER A 285 12.98 4.44 -6.49
N CYS A 286 13.53 3.62 -7.37
CA CYS A 286 14.54 4.01 -8.34
C CYS A 286 13.99 3.80 -9.75
N LEU A 287 14.05 4.85 -10.57
CA LEU A 287 13.73 4.80 -12.01
C LEU A 287 14.98 4.71 -12.89
N LEU A 288 16.17 4.86 -12.30
CA LEU A 288 17.45 4.83 -13.03
C LEU A 288 18.01 3.42 -13.23
N CYS A 289 17.75 2.52 -12.27
CA CYS A 289 18.24 1.14 -12.33
C CYS A 289 17.18 0.19 -12.89
N SER A 290 17.58 -0.64 -13.84
CA SER A 290 16.72 -1.62 -14.50
C SER A 290 16.09 -2.62 -13.50
N PRO A 291 14.90 -3.14 -13.81
CA PRO A 291 14.27 -4.20 -13.01
C PRO A 291 15.14 -5.47 -12.94
N GLY A 292 15.29 -6.03 -11.74
CA GLY A 292 16.07 -7.26 -11.53
C GLY A 292 17.56 -7.05 -11.24
N GLU A 293 18.10 -5.86 -11.49
CA GLU A 293 19.47 -5.48 -11.13
C GLU A 293 19.57 -4.99 -9.69
N ALA A 294 20.73 -5.25 -9.07
CA ALA A 294 21.07 -4.66 -7.78
C ALA A 294 21.15 -3.14 -7.94
N CYS A 295 20.43 -2.41 -7.09
CA CYS A 295 20.38 -0.96 -7.14
C CYS A 295 21.44 -0.36 -6.20
N SER A 296 22.39 0.39 -6.74
CA SER A 296 23.39 1.13 -5.97
C SER A 296 22.80 2.27 -5.15
N HIS A 297 21.71 2.88 -5.63
CA HIS A 297 21.07 4.03 -4.97
C HIS A 297 20.28 3.63 -3.73
N TYR A 298 19.40 2.63 -3.87
CA TYR A 298 18.40 2.30 -2.84
C TYR A 298 18.27 0.82 -2.53
N GLY A 299 19.15 -0.05 -3.05
CA GLY A 299 19.07 -1.50 -2.84
C GLY A 299 19.24 -1.89 -1.37
N ILE A 300 18.37 -2.78 -0.88
CA ILE A 300 18.45 -3.34 0.48
C ILE A 300 18.54 -4.85 0.52
N GLY A 301 18.36 -5.53 -0.61
CA GLY A 301 18.61 -6.96 -0.73
C GLY A 301 17.72 -7.65 -1.75
N VAL A 302 17.82 -8.99 -1.76
CA VAL A 302 17.10 -9.86 -2.70
C VAL A 302 16.15 -10.77 -1.95
N ILE A 303 14.88 -10.80 -2.37
CA ILE A 303 13.88 -11.74 -1.87
C ILE A 303 13.93 -12.97 -2.77
N LYS A 304 14.42 -14.09 -2.23
CA LYS A 304 14.45 -15.39 -2.91
C LYS A 304 13.12 -16.10 -2.70
N LEU A 305 12.44 -16.42 -3.78
CA LEU A 305 11.17 -17.13 -3.76
C LEU A 305 11.39 -18.65 -3.84
N PRO A 306 10.59 -19.47 -3.15
CA PRO A 306 10.68 -20.90 -3.28
C PRO A 306 10.31 -21.33 -4.71
N ILE A 307 11.10 -22.24 -5.27
CA ILE A 307 10.80 -22.87 -6.55
C ILE A 307 9.71 -23.91 -6.28
N ASN A 308 8.47 -23.58 -6.61
CA ASN A 308 7.43 -24.61 -6.66
C ASN A 308 7.60 -25.37 -7.98
N TYR A 309 8.02 -26.64 -7.88
CA TYR A 309 8.28 -27.57 -8.99
C TYR A 309 7.06 -27.88 -9.90
N SER A 310 5.94 -27.18 -9.74
CA SER A 310 4.76 -27.32 -10.61
C SER A 310 4.76 -26.27 -11.72
N ARG A 311 5.79 -26.31 -12.57
CA ARG A 311 5.78 -25.87 -13.98
C ARG A 311 7.07 -26.38 -14.61
N ASN A 312 6.94 -27.37 -15.49
CA ASN A 312 8.03 -27.99 -16.25
C ASN A 312 8.83 -26.94 -17.03
N ILE A 313 9.99 -26.53 -16.50
CA ILE A 313 11.00 -25.80 -17.25
C ILE A 313 12.35 -26.45 -16.97
N LYS A 314 12.98 -26.96 -18.03
CA LYS A 314 14.29 -27.62 -18.02
C LYS A 314 15.34 -26.61 -17.55
N HIS A 315 15.93 -26.83 -16.38
CA HIS A 315 17.01 -26.00 -15.85
C HIS A 315 18.38 -26.46 -16.38
N ASN A 316 19.10 -25.55 -17.01
CA ASN A 316 20.56 -25.60 -17.09
C ASN A 316 21.19 -25.01 -15.82
N LYS A 317 22.35 -25.56 -15.46
CA LYS A 317 23.08 -25.46 -14.18
C LYS A 317 23.26 -24.03 -13.63
N ILE A 318 23.09 -23.92 -12.32
CA ILE A 318 23.31 -22.74 -11.46
C ILE A 318 24.82 -22.59 -11.17
N THR A 319 25.40 -21.43 -11.47
CA THR A 319 26.69 -21.00 -10.94
C THR A 319 26.51 -20.30 -9.58
N LYS A 320 27.20 -20.79 -8.56
CA LYS A 320 27.28 -20.19 -7.22
C LYS A 320 28.03 -18.85 -7.31
N LEU A 321 27.44 -17.78 -6.81
CA LEU A 321 28.14 -16.53 -6.51
C LEU A 321 28.17 -16.31 -4.99
N GLY A 322 29.35 -15.90 -4.52
CA GLY A 322 29.83 -15.96 -3.15
C GLY A 322 29.11 -15.07 -2.16
N TYR A 323 29.20 -15.49 -0.90
CA TYR A 323 28.76 -14.75 0.28
C TYR A 323 29.75 -13.62 0.59
N SER A 324 29.23 -12.43 0.89
CA SER A 324 29.93 -11.44 1.72
C SER A 324 29.04 -11.04 2.91
N ASN A 325 29.69 -10.93 4.06
CA ASN A 325 29.13 -10.82 5.41
C ASN A 325 28.39 -9.48 5.67
N PRO A 326 27.62 -9.37 6.79
CA PRO A 326 26.67 -8.30 7.05
C PRO A 326 27.36 -7.02 7.55
N TYR A 327 27.02 -5.87 6.95
CA TYR A 327 27.41 -4.56 7.47
C TYR A 327 26.47 -4.11 8.59
N SER A 328 27.08 -3.76 9.72
CA SER A 328 26.57 -2.90 10.77
C SER A 328 26.47 -1.46 10.25
N PHE A 329 25.35 -0.79 10.52
CA PHE A 329 25.23 0.65 10.34
C PHE A 329 26.09 1.30 11.42
N SER A 330 27.18 1.96 11.04
CA SER A 330 27.95 2.84 11.91
C SER A 330 27.57 4.27 11.53
N ASP A 331 27.15 5.02 12.54
CA ASP A 331 26.98 6.46 12.48
C ASP A 331 28.37 7.08 12.44
N ASP A 332 28.79 7.61 11.29
CA ASP A 332 29.92 8.52 11.19
C ASP A 332 29.80 9.31 9.89
N TYR A 333 29.30 10.55 10.00
CA TYR A 333 29.75 11.68 9.19
C TYR A 333 29.27 12.98 9.85
N PHE A 334 30.03 13.42 10.86
CA PHE A 334 30.08 14.83 11.25
C PHE A 334 31.09 15.52 10.34
N GLY A 335 30.60 16.44 9.50
CA GLY A 335 31.40 17.51 8.93
C GLY A 335 30.94 18.80 9.59
N SER A 336 31.73 19.26 10.55
CA SER A 336 31.61 20.57 11.19
C SER A 336 31.93 21.67 10.17
N ASP A 337 31.07 22.67 10.07
CA ASP A 337 31.51 24.06 9.96
C ASP A 337 30.45 24.99 10.56
N THR A 338 30.94 25.80 11.48
CA THR A 338 30.23 26.75 12.33
C THR A 338 29.85 28.01 11.58
N GLU A 339 28.62 28.49 11.76
CA GLU A 339 28.35 29.91 11.94
C GLU A 339 27.16 30.10 12.90
N THR A 340 27.49 30.60 14.09
CA THR A 340 26.56 30.93 15.18
C THR A 340 25.78 32.19 14.85
N SER A 341 24.46 32.08 14.69
CA SER A 341 23.56 33.21 14.92
C SER A 341 22.85 33.00 16.27
N LYS A 342 23.17 33.89 17.22
CA LYS A 342 22.54 33.95 18.53
C LYS A 342 21.08 34.35 18.35
N LEU A 343 20.14 33.44 18.60
CA LEU A 343 18.75 33.80 18.86
C LEU A 343 18.63 34.12 20.36
N GLU A 344 18.38 35.39 20.68
CA GLU A 344 18.02 35.80 22.04
C GLU A 344 16.65 35.21 22.41
N ILE A 345 16.63 34.37 23.44
CA ILE A 345 15.41 33.82 24.03
C ILE A 345 14.96 34.81 25.12
N PRO A 346 13.72 35.35 25.08
CA PRO A 346 13.22 36.17 26.17
C PRO A 346 13.03 35.32 27.43
N THR A 347 13.78 35.66 28.47
CA THR A 347 13.59 35.19 29.84
C THR A 347 12.22 35.61 30.37
N LYS A 348 11.31 34.63 30.53
CA LYS A 348 10.56 34.33 31.76
C LYS A 348 9.47 33.29 31.47
N LEU A 349 9.73 32.04 31.82
CA LEU A 349 8.73 31.04 32.21
C LEU A 349 9.42 30.07 33.18
N ASN A 350 8.81 29.84 34.34
CA ASN A 350 9.28 28.96 35.41
C ASN A 350 8.03 28.25 35.97
N PRO A 351 8.07 27.00 36.46
CA PRO A 351 8.87 25.85 36.01
C PRO A 351 8.04 24.54 35.82
N ASN A 352 8.51 23.71 34.88
CA ASN A 352 8.69 22.25 35.04
C ASN A 352 7.57 21.23 34.79
N THR A 353 6.52 21.52 34.04
CA THR A 353 5.63 20.43 33.57
C THR A 353 5.05 20.69 32.18
N PHE A 354 5.56 19.95 31.19
CA PHE A 354 5.00 19.90 29.83
C PHE A 354 4.24 18.59 29.63
N ILE A 355 3.09 18.64 28.95
CA ILE A 355 2.29 17.46 28.61
C ILE A 355 2.64 17.03 27.17
N VAL A 356 3.31 15.89 27.03
CA VAL A 356 3.57 15.27 25.74
C VAL A 356 2.54 14.19 25.48
N VAL A 357 1.93 14.22 24.30
CA VAL A 357 1.06 13.15 23.84
C VAL A 357 1.92 12.07 23.18
N LYS A 358 2.08 10.93 23.86
CA LYS A 358 2.79 9.76 23.33
C LYS A 358 1.80 8.70 22.86
N PHE A 359 2.04 8.15 21.68
CA PHE A 359 1.36 6.96 21.20
C PHE A 359 2.30 5.77 21.36
N ALA A 360 2.06 4.94 22.38
CA ALA A 360 2.88 3.77 22.67
C ALA A 360 2.29 2.50 22.04
N THR A 361 3.10 1.78 21.27
CA THR A 361 2.91 0.35 20.97
C THR A 361 4.17 -0.40 21.39
N LYS A 362 4.09 -1.72 21.65
CA LYS A 362 5.20 -2.52 22.20
C LYS A 362 6.48 -2.54 21.34
N LYS A 363 6.53 -1.85 20.18
CA LYS A 363 7.67 -1.76 19.25
C LYS A 363 7.87 -0.43 18.51
N ILE A 364 6.97 0.57 18.57
CA ILE A 364 7.13 1.85 17.83
C ILE A 364 6.55 3.01 18.67
N ILE A 365 7.31 4.11 18.77
CA ILE A 365 6.96 5.36 19.45
C ILE A 365 6.70 6.43 18.38
N GLN A 366 5.55 7.09 18.44
CA GLN A 366 5.29 8.35 17.72
C GLN A 366 4.89 9.42 18.75
N ALA A 367 5.55 10.58 18.70
CA ALA A 367 5.33 11.70 19.61
C ALA A 367 4.73 12.88 18.84
N PHE A 368 3.74 13.56 19.43
CA PHE A 368 3.23 14.85 18.95
C PHE A 368 3.18 15.82 20.12
N CYS A 369 3.64 17.05 19.89
CA CYS A 369 3.62 18.13 20.87
C CYS A 369 2.47 19.10 20.55
N CYS A 370 1.61 19.39 21.53
CA CYS A 370 0.71 20.54 21.50
C CYS A 370 1.06 21.43 22.69
N THR A 371 1.31 22.71 22.43
CA THR A 371 1.39 23.74 23.47
C THR A 371 -0.02 24.03 23.99
N CYS A 372 -0.25 23.81 25.29
CA CYS A 372 -1.44 24.34 25.96
C CYS A 372 -1.12 25.78 26.38
N SER A 373 -1.61 26.77 25.63
CA SER A 373 -1.77 28.11 26.18
C SER A 373 -3.05 28.09 27.01
N VAL A 374 -2.90 28.00 28.33
CA VAL A 374 -3.98 28.36 29.25
C VAL A 374 -4.16 29.87 29.16
N LEU A 375 -5.28 30.29 28.58
CA LEU A 375 -6.09 31.41 29.07
C LEU A 375 -7.56 31.08 28.77
#